data_AF-A0A9D8WY76-F1
#
_entry.id   AF-A0A9D8WY76-F1
#
_cell.length_a   1.000
_cell.length_b   1.000
_cell.length_c   1.000
_cell.angle_alpha   90.00
_cell.angle_beta   90.00
_cell.angle_gamma   90.00
#
_symmetry.space_group_name_H-M   'P 1'
#
loop_
_entity.id
_entity.type
_entity.pdbx_description
1 polymer ?
#
loop_
_entity_poly.entity_id
_entity_poly.type
_entity_poly.pdbx_seq_one_letter_code
_entity_poly.pdbx_strand_id
1 'polypeptide(L)'
;MKKIFYTAFESGKIRKDRYSYPARFLAVKKYEILYRTELPRFRTAPYHIYGLPYGDVPKKQYHGVGRDGHLLFSQAKKHLTQEQETLLHSLQNFLVHFDETIAGSEDTMLAYLDMYENCEEYEVIWTRIYGSEEKIPFGYRFLGYDISYPPEQNEAFSMICDCMFICRFRGCDEDGTLFQEDFQKLNEHGLFDDVETAYTYMMKYLSQDFGDKGTYGIFEVYGK
;
A
#
# COMPACT_ATOMS: atom_id res chain seq x y z
N MET A 1 -12.79 15.48 -12.35
CA MET A 1 -13.76 14.62 -11.61
C MET A 1 -13.32 14.56 -10.15
N LYS A 2 -14.21 14.47 -9.15
CA LYS A 2 -13.89 14.90 -7.77
C LYS A 2 -13.02 13.87 -7.02
N LYS A 3 -11.92 14.32 -6.39
CA LYS A 3 -11.13 13.60 -5.38
C LYS A 3 -12.02 13.30 -4.16
N ILE A 4 -12.33 12.03 -3.89
CA ILE A 4 -13.27 11.62 -2.84
C ILE A 4 -12.60 10.64 -1.89
N PHE A 5 -12.70 10.93 -0.59
CA PHE A 5 -12.45 9.96 0.46
C PHE A 5 -13.78 9.50 1.07
N TYR A 6 -13.74 8.31 1.65
CA TYR A 6 -14.86 7.63 2.27
C TYR A 6 -14.54 7.42 3.74
N THR A 7 -15.21 8.17 4.62
CA THR A 7 -15.07 8.02 6.06
C THR A 7 -16.14 7.06 6.57
N ALA A 8 -15.71 5.90 7.07
CA ALA A 8 -16.55 4.93 7.75
C ALA A 8 -16.54 5.18 9.26
N PHE A 9 -17.72 5.34 9.86
CA PHE A 9 -17.88 5.53 11.30
C PHE A 9 -18.28 4.22 11.98
N GLU A 10 -18.07 4.13 13.29
CA GLU A 10 -18.54 3.02 14.15
C GLU A 10 -20.05 2.74 14.02
N SER A 11 -20.83 3.75 13.64
CA SER A 11 -22.27 3.61 13.37
C SER A 11 -22.62 2.87 12.06
N GLY A 12 -21.63 2.45 11.28
CA GLY A 12 -21.82 1.88 9.94
C GLY A 12 -22.14 2.92 8.85
N LYS A 13 -22.27 4.20 9.21
CA LYS A 13 -22.47 5.28 8.24
C LYS A 13 -21.17 5.51 7.46
N ILE A 14 -21.29 5.68 6.14
CA ILE A 14 -20.18 6.08 5.26
C ILE A 14 -20.46 7.47 4.71
N ARG A 15 -19.53 8.40 4.94
CA ARG A 15 -19.59 9.77 4.40
C ARG A 15 -18.57 9.95 3.29
N LYS A 16 -18.98 10.65 2.23
CA LYS A 16 -18.09 11.03 1.12
C LYS A 16 -17.62 12.46 1.34
N ASP A 17 -16.32 12.62 1.53
CA ASP A 17 -15.71 13.93 1.74
C ASP A 17 -14.80 14.28 0.56
N ARG A 18 -14.81 15.56 0.18
CA ARG A 18 -13.83 16.08 -0.78
C ARG A 18 -12.51 16.26 -0.06
N TYR A 19 -11.44 15.81 -0.67
CA TYR A 19 -10.12 15.91 -0.09
C TYR A 19 -9.10 16.37 -1.12
N SER A 20 -8.11 17.13 -0.68
CA SER A 20 -6.94 17.46 -1.48
C SER A 20 -5.80 16.56 -1.04
N TYR A 21 -5.60 15.47 -1.77
CA TYR A 21 -4.44 14.59 -1.58
C TYR A 21 -3.48 14.78 -2.76
N PRO A 22 -2.22 15.17 -2.53
CA PRO A 22 -1.21 15.27 -3.58
C PRO A 22 -0.76 13.87 -4.01
N ALA A 23 -0.38 13.71 -5.27
CA ALA A 23 0.27 12.50 -5.74
C ALA A 23 1.65 12.36 -5.11
N ARG A 24 2.08 11.12 -4.90
CA ARG A 24 3.33 10.81 -4.17
C ARG A 24 4.05 9.63 -4.79
N PHE A 25 5.37 9.63 -4.64
CA PHE A 25 6.20 8.45 -4.81
C PHE A 25 6.26 7.70 -3.48
N LEU A 26 6.21 6.36 -3.55
CA LEU A 26 6.34 5.49 -2.40
C LEU A 26 7.45 4.48 -2.65
N ALA A 27 8.28 4.25 -1.63
CA ALA A 27 9.14 3.07 -1.56
C ALA A 27 8.36 1.92 -0.94
N VAL A 28 8.22 0.84 -1.69
CA VAL A 28 7.47 -0.35 -1.30
C VAL A 28 8.32 -1.59 -1.48
N LYS A 29 8.19 -2.54 -0.57
CA LYS A 29 8.93 -3.80 -0.63
C LYS A 29 8.44 -4.62 -1.81
N LYS A 30 9.37 -5.19 -2.57
CA LYS A 30 9.05 -6.08 -3.68
C LYS A 30 8.22 -7.26 -3.19
N TYR A 31 7.17 -7.57 -3.94
CA TYR A 31 6.20 -8.58 -3.51
C TYR A 31 6.83 -9.96 -3.29
N GLU A 32 7.79 -10.35 -4.12
CA GLU A 32 8.51 -11.63 -3.99
C GLU A 32 9.32 -11.73 -2.68
N ILE A 33 9.94 -10.63 -2.25
CA ILE A 33 10.71 -10.57 -1.01
C ILE A 33 9.74 -10.66 0.15
N LEU A 34 8.66 -9.87 0.07
CA LEU A 34 7.67 -9.84 1.11
C LEU A 34 6.97 -11.18 1.31
N TYR A 35 6.59 -11.84 0.20
CA TYR A 35 6.05 -13.19 0.17
C TYR A 35 6.98 -14.17 0.88
N ARG A 36 8.27 -14.16 0.51
CA ARG A 36 9.29 -15.06 1.07
C ARG A 36 9.48 -14.85 2.57
N THR A 37 9.43 -13.61 3.04
CA THR A 37 9.56 -13.28 4.47
C THR A 37 8.35 -13.71 5.28
N GLU A 38 7.14 -13.59 4.72
CA GLU A 38 5.89 -13.88 5.45
C GLU A 38 5.48 -15.36 5.37
N LEU A 39 5.90 -16.10 4.35
CA LEU A 39 5.54 -17.51 4.15
C LEU A 39 5.83 -18.42 5.35
N PRO A 40 6.96 -18.31 6.07
CA PRO A 40 7.20 -19.11 7.28
C PRO A 40 6.14 -18.90 8.36
N ARG A 41 5.70 -17.65 8.58
CA ARG A 41 4.66 -17.30 9.55
C ARG A 41 3.36 -18.01 9.21
N PHE A 42 2.92 -17.93 7.96
CA PHE A 42 1.71 -18.60 7.50
C PHE A 42 1.76 -20.13 7.67
N ARG A 43 2.90 -20.76 7.37
CA ARG A 43 3.07 -22.21 7.56
C ARG A 43 2.93 -22.67 9.01
N THR A 44 3.23 -21.81 9.98
CA THR A 44 3.14 -22.14 11.41
C THR A 44 1.74 -21.93 12.01
N ALA A 45 0.89 -21.12 11.38
CA ALA A 45 -0.45 -20.79 11.87
C ALA A 45 -1.46 -20.72 10.71
N PRO A 46 -1.85 -21.88 10.14
CA PRO A 46 -2.54 -21.91 8.85
C PRO A 46 -4.01 -21.47 8.88
N TYR A 47 -4.59 -21.28 10.08
CA TYR A 47 -6.02 -20.98 10.29
C TYR A 47 -6.37 -19.49 10.16
N HIS A 48 -5.41 -18.62 9.82
CA HIS A 48 -5.67 -17.23 9.45
C HIS A 48 -5.76 -17.15 7.92
N ILE A 49 -6.85 -17.70 7.38
CA ILE A 49 -6.97 -17.99 5.95
C ILE A 49 -7.40 -16.70 5.24
N TYR A 50 -6.41 -15.93 4.83
CA TYR A 50 -6.35 -15.08 3.64
C TYR A 50 -5.01 -14.40 3.76
N GLY A 51 -4.10 -14.65 2.83
CA GLY A 51 -2.71 -14.50 3.20
C GLY A 51 -1.87 -15.56 2.52
N LEU A 52 -1.57 -15.35 1.24
CA LEU A 52 -0.65 -16.13 0.42
C LEU A 52 -1.09 -17.59 0.16
N PRO A 53 -1.10 -18.07 -1.10
CA PRO A 53 -1.28 -19.50 -1.33
C PRO A 53 -0.13 -20.27 -0.67
N TYR A 54 -0.46 -21.38 -0.01
CA TYR A 54 0.51 -22.37 0.47
C TYR A 54 1.15 -23.10 -0.73
N GLY A 55 2.04 -22.43 -1.47
CA GLY A 55 2.62 -22.94 -2.72
C GLY A 55 3.78 -22.07 -3.25
N ASP A 56 4.10 -22.18 -4.54
CA ASP A 56 4.98 -21.22 -5.23
C ASP A 56 4.32 -19.82 -5.27
N VAL A 57 5.09 -18.78 -5.64
CA VAL A 57 4.62 -17.38 -5.71
C VAL A 57 3.25 -17.31 -6.41
N PRO A 58 2.24 -16.64 -5.80
CA PRO A 58 0.89 -16.60 -6.36
C PRO A 58 0.88 -16.11 -7.80
N LYS A 59 -0.08 -16.63 -8.58
CA LYS A 59 -0.25 -16.26 -10.00
C LYS A 59 -0.43 -14.75 -10.20
N LYS A 60 -1.00 -14.05 -9.21
CA LYS A 60 -1.13 -12.59 -9.18
C LYS A 60 -0.08 -12.03 -8.23
N GLN A 61 0.62 -10.99 -8.66
CA GLN A 61 1.65 -10.34 -7.85
C GLN A 61 1.12 -8.98 -7.41
N TYR A 62 0.99 -8.78 -6.10
CA TYR A 62 0.44 -7.54 -5.57
C TYR A 62 1.42 -6.38 -5.72
N HIS A 63 1.00 -5.33 -6.44
CA HIS A 63 1.81 -4.11 -6.67
C HIS A 63 1.27 -2.86 -5.95
N GLY A 64 0.29 -3.02 -5.04
CA GLY A 64 -0.33 -1.91 -4.33
C GLY A 64 0.53 -1.29 -3.22
N VAL A 65 -0.07 -0.37 -2.45
CA VAL A 65 0.66 0.50 -1.52
C VAL A 65 1.04 -0.19 -0.22
N GLY A 66 0.25 -1.18 0.22
CA GLY A 66 0.40 -1.86 1.52
C GLY A 66 1.60 -2.82 1.66
N ARG A 67 2.76 -2.49 1.11
CA ARG A 67 3.95 -3.36 1.01
C ARG A 67 5.12 -2.87 1.88
N ASP A 68 4.96 -2.81 3.20
CA ASP A 68 6.05 -2.68 4.18
C ASP A 68 7.12 -1.63 3.93
N GLY A 69 6.71 -0.37 3.84
CA GLY A 69 7.67 0.72 3.84
C GLY A 69 8.36 0.94 5.21
N HIS A 70 7.72 0.61 6.33
CA HIS A 70 8.20 0.99 7.68
C HIS A 70 9.47 0.24 8.15
N LEU A 71 9.80 -0.92 7.56
CA LEU A 71 11.00 -1.69 7.94
C LEU A 71 12.28 -1.23 7.23
N LEU A 72 12.19 -0.36 6.21
CA LEU A 72 13.35 0.21 5.49
C LEU A 72 14.37 0.84 6.43
N PHE A 73 13.88 1.46 7.51
CA PHE A 73 14.60 2.53 8.18
C PHE A 73 15.32 2.12 9.46
N SER A 74 15.22 0.85 9.86
CA SER A 74 15.95 0.33 11.04
C SER A 74 17.44 0.01 10.76
N GLN A 75 17.90 0.14 9.50
CA GLN A 75 19.22 -0.29 9.04
C GLN A 75 19.84 0.73 8.06
N ALA A 76 20.01 1.99 8.48
CA ALA A 76 20.78 2.95 7.70
C ALA A 76 22.21 2.43 7.47
N LYS A 77 22.76 2.67 6.27
CA LYS A 77 24.16 2.32 5.96
C LYS A 77 25.08 2.95 7.02
N LYS A 78 26.07 2.18 7.50
CA LYS A 78 27.03 2.64 8.52
C LYS A 78 27.85 3.88 8.11
N HIS A 79 27.96 4.14 6.82
CA HIS A 79 28.70 5.26 6.27
C HIS A 79 27.85 5.95 5.19
N LEU A 80 27.21 7.05 5.56
CA LEU A 80 26.51 7.95 4.64
C LEU A 80 27.47 9.03 4.14
N THR A 81 27.23 9.57 2.95
CA THR A 81 27.91 10.78 2.48
C THR A 81 27.39 12.01 3.23
N GLN A 82 28.15 13.10 3.25
CA GLN A 82 27.71 14.36 3.88
C GLN A 82 26.40 14.90 3.29
N GLU A 83 26.17 14.68 1.98
CA GLU A 83 24.92 15.03 1.31
C GLU A 83 23.76 14.16 1.79
N GLN A 84 23.98 12.85 1.96
CA GLN A 84 22.98 11.92 2.49
C GLN A 84 22.66 12.22 3.96
N GLU A 85 23.67 12.53 4.79
CA GLU A 85 23.47 12.94 6.19
C GLU A 85 22.65 14.23 6.29
N THR A 86 22.94 15.21 5.42
CA THR A 86 22.18 16.47 5.37
C THR A 86 20.73 16.24 4.97
N LEU A 87 20.50 15.38 3.97
CA LEU A 87 19.17 15.02 3.51
C LEU A 87 18.38 14.26 4.59
N LEU A 88 19.01 13.28 5.26
CA LEU A 88 18.43 12.54 6.38
C LEU A 88 18.08 13.46 7.55
N HIS A 89 18.95 14.40 7.91
CA HIS A 89 18.66 15.37 8.97
C HIS A 89 17.55 16.36 8.59
N SER A 90 17.54 16.86 7.35
CA SER A 90 16.45 17.72 6.86
C SER A 90 15.12 17.00 6.93
N LEU A 91 15.13 15.70 6.66
CA LEU A 91 13.97 14.84 6.74
C LEU A 91 13.53 14.58 8.15
N GLN A 92 14.38 14.10 9.06
CA GLN A 92 14.01 13.87 10.46
C GLN A 92 13.41 15.12 11.13
N ASN A 93 13.88 16.31 10.74
CA ASN A 93 13.32 17.59 11.21
C ASN A 93 11.96 17.94 10.60
N PHE A 94 11.64 17.42 9.40
CA PHE A 94 10.36 17.58 8.71
C PHE A 94 9.36 16.44 9.05
N LEU A 95 9.87 15.25 9.36
CA LEU A 95 9.18 13.97 9.47
C LEU A 95 8.73 13.63 10.90
N VAL A 96 8.77 14.57 11.84
CA VAL A 96 8.19 14.36 13.18
C VAL A 96 6.71 13.91 13.06
N HIS A 97 6.04 14.14 11.92
CA HIS A 97 4.64 13.79 11.65
C HIS A 97 4.39 13.08 10.29
N PHE A 98 5.39 12.58 9.57
CA PHE A 98 5.21 12.02 8.22
C PHE A 98 5.90 10.66 8.05
N ASP A 99 5.25 9.76 7.30
CA ASP A 99 5.78 8.45 6.92
C ASP A 99 7.01 8.62 5.99
N GLU A 100 8.17 8.11 6.41
CA GLU A 100 9.46 8.25 5.71
C GLU A 100 9.51 7.53 4.35
N THR A 101 8.46 6.79 4.01
CA THR A 101 8.33 5.99 2.78
C THR A 101 7.78 6.79 1.60
N ILE A 102 7.57 8.10 1.75
CA ILE A 102 6.82 8.94 0.82
C ILE A 102 7.64 10.16 0.38
N ALA A 103 7.67 10.45 -0.92
CA ALA A 103 8.31 11.63 -1.47
C ALA A 103 7.47 12.34 -2.53
N GLY A 104 7.71 13.65 -2.70
CA GLY A 104 7.09 14.44 -3.78
C GLY A 104 7.74 14.25 -5.16
N SER A 105 8.94 13.66 -5.23
CA SER A 105 9.64 13.37 -6.49
C SER A 105 10.33 12.02 -6.46
N GLU A 106 10.54 11.44 -7.65
CA GLU A 106 11.23 10.17 -7.82
C GLU A 106 12.69 10.26 -7.37
N ASP A 107 13.42 11.30 -7.79
CA ASP A 107 14.83 11.48 -7.44
C ASP A 107 15.03 11.50 -5.92
N THR A 108 14.12 12.16 -5.21
CA THR A 108 14.12 12.20 -3.75
C THR A 108 13.91 10.79 -3.17
N MET A 109 12.95 10.04 -3.70
CA MET A 109 12.68 8.68 -3.26
C MET A 109 13.86 7.73 -3.52
N LEU A 110 14.49 7.82 -4.69
CA LEU A 110 15.65 7.01 -5.04
C LEU A 110 16.87 7.37 -4.18
N ALA A 111 17.07 8.67 -3.91
CA ALA A 111 18.10 9.12 -2.98
C ALA A 111 17.87 8.56 -1.57
N TYR A 112 16.61 8.48 -1.12
CA TYR A 112 16.27 7.86 0.16
C TYR A 112 16.59 6.37 0.16
N LEU A 113 16.10 5.64 -0.85
CA LEU A 113 16.37 4.21 -0.97
C LEU A 113 17.88 3.92 -0.92
N ASP A 114 18.71 4.70 -1.62
CA ASP A 114 20.16 4.48 -1.62
C ASP A 114 20.84 4.70 -0.26
N MET A 115 20.18 5.26 0.76
CA MET A 115 20.77 5.39 2.10
C MET A 115 20.74 4.09 2.93
N TYR A 116 20.02 3.06 2.48
CA TYR A 116 19.73 1.86 3.28
C TYR A 116 20.42 0.61 2.73
N GLU A 117 20.77 -0.32 3.62
CA GLU A 117 21.55 -1.53 3.26
C GLU A 117 20.77 -2.50 2.37
N ASN A 118 19.44 -2.58 2.51
CA ASN A 118 18.57 -3.53 1.79
C ASN A 118 17.73 -2.83 0.70
N CYS A 119 18.23 -1.74 0.10
CA CYS A 119 17.47 -0.91 -0.83
C CYS A 119 17.01 -1.68 -2.08
N GLU A 120 17.74 -2.72 -2.47
CA GLU A 120 17.42 -3.62 -3.57
C GLU A 120 16.18 -4.48 -3.32
N GLU A 121 15.74 -4.63 -2.07
CA GLU A 121 14.49 -5.31 -1.71
C GLU A 121 13.25 -4.47 -2.02
N TYR A 122 13.44 -3.20 -2.39
CA TYR A 122 12.38 -2.22 -2.59
C TYR A 122 12.27 -1.79 -4.05
N GLU A 123 11.09 -1.31 -4.40
CA GLU A 123 10.76 -0.69 -5.67
C GLU A 123 10.06 0.65 -5.41
N VAL A 124 10.09 1.54 -6.41
CA VAL A 124 9.38 2.81 -6.34
C VAL A 124 8.09 2.70 -7.14
N ILE A 125 6.98 3.05 -6.49
CA ILE A 125 5.70 3.26 -7.16
C ILE A 125 5.29 4.73 -7.07
N TRP A 126 4.40 5.13 -7.95
CA TRP A 126 3.75 6.44 -7.88
C TRP A 126 2.26 6.26 -7.73
N THR A 127 1.64 7.05 -6.86
CA THR A 127 0.20 6.99 -6.63
C THR A 127 -0.43 8.35 -6.64
N ARG A 128 -1.69 8.38 -7.06
CA ARG A 128 -2.57 9.55 -6.93
C ARG A 128 -3.97 9.10 -6.58
N ILE A 129 -4.70 9.92 -5.85
CA ILE A 129 -6.12 9.66 -5.63
C ILE A 129 -6.87 9.71 -6.97
N TYR A 130 -7.82 8.80 -7.15
CA TYR A 130 -8.71 8.78 -8.30
C TYR A 130 -9.39 10.15 -8.50
N GLY A 131 -9.38 10.62 -9.75
CA GLY A 131 -9.88 11.94 -10.12
C GLY A 131 -8.88 13.08 -9.89
N SER A 132 -7.64 12.79 -9.48
CA SER A 132 -6.56 13.79 -9.51
C SER A 132 -6.19 14.18 -10.94
N GLU A 133 -5.86 15.46 -11.13
CA GLU A 133 -5.40 16.03 -12.41
C GLU A 133 -3.87 16.09 -12.50
N GLU A 134 -3.16 15.60 -11.47
CA GLU A 134 -1.71 15.57 -11.43
C GLU A 134 -1.15 14.68 -12.55
N LYS A 135 -0.13 15.18 -13.25
CA LYS A 135 0.44 14.50 -14.42
C LYS A 135 1.18 13.24 -14.00
N ILE A 136 0.99 12.17 -14.77
CA ILE A 136 1.70 10.91 -14.59
C ILE A 136 3.20 11.15 -14.88
N PRO A 137 4.11 10.73 -14.00
CA PRO A 137 5.55 10.84 -14.22
C PRO A 137 6.00 10.07 -15.48
N PHE A 138 7.09 10.54 -16.11
CA PHE A 138 7.63 9.90 -17.30
C PHE A 138 8.06 8.45 -17.02
N GLY A 139 7.69 7.52 -17.92
CA GLY A 139 8.04 6.11 -17.81
C GLY A 139 7.17 5.29 -16.87
N TYR A 140 6.27 5.91 -16.11
CA TYR A 140 5.31 5.21 -15.26
C TYR A 140 4.06 4.82 -16.06
N ARG A 141 3.58 3.59 -15.87
CA ARG A 141 2.34 3.06 -16.45
C ARG A 141 1.34 2.73 -15.36
N PHE A 142 0.06 2.87 -15.69
CA PHE A 142 -1.04 2.51 -14.81
C PHE A 142 -1.06 1.00 -14.57
N LEU A 143 -1.14 0.59 -13.29
CA LEU A 143 -1.18 -0.81 -12.88
C LEU A 143 -2.56 -1.24 -12.35
N GLY A 144 -3.39 -0.28 -11.90
CA GLY A 144 -4.71 -0.55 -11.34
C GLY A 144 -5.07 0.35 -10.17
N TYR A 145 -6.17 0.00 -9.52
CA TYR A 145 -6.72 0.69 -8.36
C TYR A 145 -6.49 -0.08 -7.07
N ASP A 146 -6.06 0.65 -6.04
CA ASP A 146 -5.91 0.17 -4.66
C ASP A 146 -6.77 1.01 -3.70
N ILE A 147 -7.08 0.49 -2.51
CA ILE A 147 -7.84 1.19 -1.47
C ILE A 147 -7.03 1.26 -0.19
N SER A 148 -6.72 2.48 0.22
CA SER A 148 -5.77 2.77 1.31
C SER A 148 -6.29 3.89 2.21
N TYR A 149 -5.77 3.96 3.43
CA TYR A 149 -5.79 5.22 4.19
C TYR A 149 -5.10 6.32 3.39
N PRO A 150 -5.39 7.62 3.63
CA PRO A 150 -4.48 8.66 3.20
C PRO A 150 -3.11 8.38 3.83
N PRO A 151 -2.04 8.19 3.02
CA PRO A 151 -0.71 7.79 3.51
C PRO A 151 -0.05 8.70 4.55
N GLU A 152 -0.65 9.85 4.86
CA GLU A 152 -0.19 10.76 5.93
C GLU A 152 -0.68 10.31 7.33
N GLN A 153 -1.53 9.29 7.39
CA GLN A 153 -2.07 8.74 8.63
C GLN A 153 -1.75 7.24 8.72
N ASN A 154 -0.83 6.90 9.61
CA ASN A 154 -0.56 5.55 10.11
C ASN A 154 -0.34 4.49 9.04
N GLU A 155 0.92 4.34 8.63
CA GLU A 155 1.46 3.19 7.88
C GLU A 155 0.82 2.99 6.49
N ALA A 156 1.58 2.42 5.56
CA ALA A 156 1.04 2.04 4.26
C ALA A 156 0.04 0.87 4.43
N PHE A 157 -1.25 1.18 4.55
CA PHE A 157 -2.35 0.21 4.61
C PHE A 157 -2.96 -0.02 3.23
N SER A 158 -3.36 -1.25 2.93
CA SER A 158 -4.25 -1.54 1.79
C SER A 158 -5.27 -2.59 2.17
N MET A 159 -6.55 -2.32 1.87
CA MET A 159 -7.62 -3.30 2.05
C MET A 159 -7.39 -4.56 1.20
N ILE A 160 -6.81 -4.42 0.01
CA ILE A 160 -6.49 -5.56 -0.86
C ILE A 160 -5.37 -6.39 -0.21
N CYS A 161 -4.30 -5.73 0.23
CA CYS A 161 -3.19 -6.43 0.88
C CYS A 161 -3.66 -7.19 2.12
N ASP A 162 -4.45 -6.54 2.98
CA ASP A 162 -4.89 -7.06 4.26
C ASP A 162 -5.80 -8.29 4.14
N CYS A 163 -6.74 -8.31 3.19
CA CYS A 163 -7.68 -9.44 3.06
C CYS A 163 -7.41 -10.39 1.89
N MET A 164 -6.50 -10.11 0.97
CA MET A 164 -6.35 -10.94 -0.25
C MET A 164 -4.93 -11.41 -0.54
N PHE A 165 -3.92 -10.78 0.05
CA PHE A 165 -2.52 -11.14 -0.20
C PHE A 165 -1.75 -11.46 1.07
N ILE A 166 -1.48 -10.51 1.94
CA ILE A 166 -0.65 -10.71 3.12
C ILE A 166 -1.39 -10.12 4.31
N CYS A 167 -2.30 -10.92 4.87
CA CYS A 167 -2.97 -10.55 6.11
C CYS A 167 -1.97 -10.53 7.26
N ARG A 168 -1.68 -9.33 7.73
CA ARG A 168 -0.77 -9.08 8.86
C ARG A 168 -1.52 -8.83 10.15
N PHE A 169 -2.73 -8.32 10.04
CA PHE A 169 -3.45 -7.75 11.18
C PHE A 169 -4.46 -8.74 11.72
N ARG A 170 -5.58 -8.93 11.02
CA ARG A 170 -6.68 -9.74 11.51
C ARG A 170 -7.21 -10.56 10.35
N GLY A 171 -7.22 -11.89 10.48
CA GLY A 171 -7.94 -12.73 9.53
C GLY A 171 -9.36 -12.20 9.36
N CYS A 172 -9.74 -11.95 8.10
CA CYS A 172 -10.99 -11.25 7.78
C CYS A 172 -12.21 -12.15 8.04
N ASP A 173 -12.10 -13.46 7.82
CA ASP A 173 -13.17 -14.42 8.12
C ASP A 173 -12.60 -15.78 8.50
N GLU A 174 -13.30 -16.54 9.35
CA GLU A 174 -12.81 -17.80 9.92
C GLU A 174 -12.47 -18.85 8.85
N ASP A 175 -13.31 -18.93 7.81
CA ASP A 175 -13.13 -19.86 6.69
C ASP A 175 -12.18 -19.34 5.61
N GLY A 176 -11.90 -18.04 5.61
CA GLY A 176 -11.06 -17.42 4.60
C GLY A 176 -11.59 -17.50 3.18
N THR A 177 -12.89 -17.28 3.03
CA THR A 177 -13.58 -17.38 1.74
C THR A 177 -14.35 -16.13 1.35
N LEU A 178 -14.57 -15.20 2.29
CA LEU A 178 -15.43 -14.03 2.10
C LEU A 178 -15.13 -13.22 0.83
N PHE A 179 -13.84 -13.08 0.48
CA PHE A 179 -13.39 -12.25 -0.64
C PHE A 179 -12.94 -13.04 -1.88
N GLN A 180 -13.32 -14.32 -2.03
CA GLN A 180 -12.82 -15.16 -3.14
C GLN A 180 -13.22 -14.61 -4.50
N GLU A 181 -14.47 -14.18 -4.64
CA GLU A 181 -14.97 -13.60 -5.88
C GLU A 181 -14.27 -12.28 -6.22
N ASP A 182 -13.95 -11.48 -5.20
CA ASP A 182 -13.26 -10.20 -5.38
C ASP A 182 -11.79 -10.41 -5.74
N PHE A 183 -11.15 -11.43 -5.16
CA PHE A 183 -9.80 -11.85 -5.57
C PHE A 183 -9.75 -12.25 -7.04
N GLN A 184 -10.77 -12.92 -7.57
CA GLN A 184 -10.83 -13.30 -8.99
C GLN A 184 -10.87 -12.08 -9.92
N LYS A 185 -11.46 -10.96 -9.48
CA LYS A 185 -11.58 -9.71 -10.24
C LYS A 185 -10.29 -8.90 -10.31
N LEU A 186 -9.28 -9.22 -9.49
CA LEU A 186 -7.99 -8.54 -9.54
C LEU A 186 -7.26 -8.84 -10.86
N ASN A 187 -6.52 -7.87 -11.38
CA ASN A 187 -5.65 -8.04 -12.54
C ASN A 187 -4.33 -8.74 -12.17
N GLU A 188 -3.41 -8.85 -13.13
CA GLU A 188 -2.10 -9.50 -12.91
C GLU A 188 -1.24 -8.83 -11.83
N HIS A 189 -1.44 -7.53 -11.63
CA HIS A 189 -0.79 -6.72 -10.61
C HIS A 189 -1.47 -6.79 -9.23
N GLY A 190 -2.49 -7.65 -9.07
CA GLY A 190 -3.21 -7.79 -7.82
C GLY A 190 -4.00 -6.54 -7.45
N LEU A 191 -4.43 -5.75 -8.44
CA LEU A 191 -5.20 -4.52 -8.30
C LEU A 191 -6.51 -4.60 -9.09
N PHE A 192 -7.45 -3.68 -8.86
CA PHE A 192 -8.65 -3.61 -9.70
C PHE A 192 -8.42 -2.81 -10.98
N ASP A 193 -8.97 -3.24 -12.11
CA ASP A 193 -8.85 -2.51 -13.38
C ASP A 193 -9.71 -1.25 -13.45
N ASP A 194 -10.79 -1.19 -12.65
CA ASP A 194 -11.74 -0.10 -12.65
C ASP A 194 -12.14 0.34 -11.23
N VAL A 195 -12.52 1.61 -11.13
CA VAL A 195 -12.89 2.24 -9.85
C VAL A 195 -14.21 1.70 -9.27
N GLU A 196 -15.13 1.22 -10.11
CA GLU A 196 -16.45 0.78 -9.66
C GLU A 196 -16.35 -0.55 -8.91
N THR A 197 -15.50 -1.45 -9.40
CA THR A 197 -15.13 -2.69 -8.74
C THR A 197 -14.37 -2.40 -7.45
N ALA A 198 -13.37 -1.51 -7.47
CA ALA A 198 -12.64 -1.10 -6.27
C ALA A 198 -13.58 -0.49 -5.19
N TYR A 199 -14.52 0.35 -5.61
CA TYR A 199 -15.53 0.93 -4.72
C TYR A 199 -16.46 -0.14 -4.14
N THR A 200 -16.96 -1.06 -4.98
CA THR A 200 -17.82 -2.16 -4.53
C THR A 200 -17.12 -3.02 -3.49
N TYR A 201 -15.85 -3.36 -3.72
CA TYR A 201 -15.03 -4.10 -2.76
C TYR A 201 -14.84 -3.33 -1.45
N MET A 202 -14.47 -2.05 -1.51
CA MET A 202 -14.32 -1.21 -0.31
C MET A 202 -15.60 -1.16 0.52
N MET A 203 -16.77 -1.01 -0.13
CA MET A 203 -18.04 -0.99 0.57
C MET A 203 -18.34 -2.32 1.27
N LYS A 204 -18.00 -3.45 0.62
CA LYS A 204 -18.11 -4.80 1.21
C LYS A 204 -17.15 -4.99 2.38
N TYR A 205 -15.90 -4.52 2.29
CA TYR A 205 -14.92 -4.56 3.38
C TYR A 205 -15.42 -3.76 4.59
N LEU A 206 -15.87 -2.52 4.36
CA LEU A 206 -16.30 -1.61 5.44
C LEU A 206 -17.60 -2.05 6.13
N SER A 207 -18.40 -2.89 5.48
CA SER A 207 -19.61 -3.46 6.06
C SER A 207 -19.35 -4.64 6.99
N GLN A 208 -18.12 -5.15 7.07
CA GLN A 208 -17.79 -6.25 7.97
C GLN A 208 -17.50 -5.74 9.38
N ASP A 209 -17.73 -6.60 10.38
CA ASP A 209 -17.51 -6.28 11.79
C ASP A 209 -16.03 -6.03 12.11
N PHE A 210 -15.13 -6.74 11.44
CA PHE A 210 -13.68 -6.52 11.55
C PHE A 210 -13.17 -5.34 10.72
N GLY A 211 -13.99 -4.81 9.80
CA GLY A 211 -13.56 -3.79 8.87
C GLY A 211 -13.20 -2.51 9.62
N ASP A 212 -11.93 -2.12 9.56
CA ASP A 212 -11.41 -0.97 10.28
C ASP A 212 -12.17 0.32 9.91
N LYS A 213 -12.55 1.09 10.92
CA LYS A 213 -13.22 2.38 10.74
C LYS A 213 -12.16 3.45 10.53
N GLY A 214 -12.39 4.33 9.56
CA GLY A 214 -11.38 5.28 9.14
C GLY A 214 -11.74 5.99 7.85
N THR A 215 -10.79 6.77 7.34
CA THR A 215 -10.95 7.55 6.11
C THR A 215 -10.15 6.89 5.00
N TYR A 216 -10.81 6.50 3.91
CA TYR A 216 -10.18 5.72 2.85
C TYR A 216 -10.29 6.42 1.50
N GLY A 217 -9.25 6.28 0.68
CA GLY A 217 -9.20 6.74 -0.70
C GLY A 217 -9.06 5.56 -1.66
N ILE A 218 -9.61 5.72 -2.87
CA ILE A 218 -9.28 4.84 -4.00
C ILE A 218 -8.15 5.52 -4.76
N PHE A 219 -7.02 4.83 -4.86
CA PHE A 219 -5.79 5.34 -5.45
C PHE A 219 -5.50 4.63 -6.77
N GLU A 220 -5.09 5.41 -7.76
CA GLU A 220 -4.45 4.88 -8.95
C GLU A 220 -2.99 4.59 -8.63
N VAL A 221 -2.54 3.38 -8.96
CA VAL A 221 -1.17 2.92 -8.74
C VAL A 221 -0.44 2.83 -10.06
N TYR A 222 0.79 3.32 -10.07
CA TYR A 222 1.67 3.33 -11.23
C TYR A 222 3.05 2.76 -10.89
N GLY A 223 3.63 2.03 -11.83
CA GLY A 223 4.99 1.50 -11.74
C GLY A 223 5.74 1.58 -13.07
N LYS A 224 7.03 1.23 -13.05
CA LYS A 224 7.91 1.18 -14.22
C LYS A 224 7.95 -0.21 -14.86
#